data_AF-A0A0D0E033-F1
#
_entry.id   AF-A0A0D0E033-F1
#
_cell.length_a   1.000
_cell.length_b   1.000
_cell.length_c   1.000
_cell.angle_alpha   90.00
_cell.angle_beta   90.00
_cell.angle_gamma   90.00
#
_symmetry.space_group_name_H-M   'P 1'
#
loop_
_entity.id
_entity.type
_entity.pdbx_description
1 polymer ?
#
loop_
_entity_poly.entity_id
_entity_poly.type
_entity_poly.pdbx_seq_one_letter_code
_entity_poly.pdbx_strand_id
1 'polypeptide(L)'
;MANAALQDEAGQLFPPEIQQLYLWTGSYCQFTPLKAKKSPQNRVSCKMLLIHVPGHMVHPLNLHIEPTSYLLPSQQPQKLTETWTIPGSDLASVIDVLWELTRLNQATSSVPKCGVKTHRFPYHKCDRSQVFVVEATTRELQSSSCCNNPDKTIDCTICGKAVKHKLLHSHTGGHILRAQMGIKEDHLVTQVTVGNPCGFCGQSSHPVRLTKEGKKCTFQPSSSCPLTITFSLGAAATSTKNSPSTNVPIYCSICPATSGDHAVVWKYNMAHHLGTMHAEWHPTQLLPADLITAMKITHFEQEHLGIPGELISLADSNEEEAETGEGTSSTLARTKRKVRGPALGQCQSKQERCPA
;
A
#
# COMPACT_ATOMS: atom_id res chain seq x y z
N MET A 1 -8.65 18.08 -21.89
CA MET A 1 -7.93 19.33 -22.15
C MET A 1 -6.71 19.03 -23.01
N ALA A 2 -6.25 19.97 -23.82
CA ALA A 2 -4.97 19.90 -24.52
C ALA A 2 -4.00 20.90 -23.88
N ASN A 3 -2.71 20.54 -23.82
CA ASN A 3 -1.65 21.48 -23.50
C ASN A 3 -1.22 22.15 -24.80
N ALA A 4 -1.26 23.47 -24.85
CA ALA A 4 -0.84 24.25 -26.00
C ALA A 4 0.15 25.33 -25.55
N ALA A 5 1.29 25.40 -26.23
CA ALA A 5 2.13 26.57 -26.16
C ALA A 5 1.43 27.71 -26.92
N LEU A 6 1.23 28.84 -26.25
CA LEU A 6 0.69 30.03 -26.91
C LEU A 6 1.78 30.76 -27.70
N GLN A 7 1.37 31.32 -28.84
CA GLN A 7 2.15 32.27 -29.63
C GLN A 7 1.35 33.56 -29.73
N ASP A 8 2.03 34.70 -29.70
CA ASP A 8 1.39 35.99 -29.99
C ASP A 8 1.13 36.17 -31.50
N GLU A 9 0.48 37.27 -31.88
CA GLU A 9 0.21 37.64 -33.28
C GLU A 9 1.50 37.76 -34.14
N ALA A 10 2.67 37.91 -33.51
CA ALA A 10 3.97 37.96 -34.16
C ALA A 10 4.68 36.58 -34.22
N GLY A 11 4.04 35.52 -33.73
CA GLY A 11 4.62 34.17 -33.65
C GLY A 11 5.64 34.00 -32.52
N GLN A 12 5.75 34.96 -31.61
CA GLN A 12 6.66 34.93 -30.49
C GLN A 12 6.07 34.08 -29.36
N LEU A 13 6.86 33.17 -28.79
CA LEU A 13 6.44 32.33 -27.67
C LEU A 13 6.27 33.18 -26.41
N PHE A 14 5.11 33.07 -25.76
CA PHE A 14 4.88 33.72 -24.46
C PHE A 14 5.90 33.25 -23.41
N PRO A 15 6.18 34.05 -22.35
CA PRO A 15 7.04 33.65 -21.24
C PRO A 15 6.68 32.28 -20.65
N PRO A 16 7.66 31.48 -20.18
CA PRO A 16 7.45 30.11 -19.69
C PRO A 16 6.40 29.96 -18.59
N GLU A 17 6.14 31.01 -17.82
CA GLU A 17 5.08 31.04 -16.79
C GLU A 17 3.66 31.09 -17.37
N ILE A 18 3.50 31.53 -18.63
CA ILE A 18 2.23 31.54 -19.39
C ILE A 18 2.08 30.25 -20.25
N GLN A 19 3.13 29.43 -20.37
CA GLN A 19 3.22 28.39 -21.42
C GLN A 19 2.41 27.11 -21.19
N GLN A 20 1.66 26.97 -20.09
CA GLN A 20 0.80 25.81 -19.89
C GLN A 20 -0.63 26.24 -19.63
N LEU A 21 -1.31 26.74 -20.65
CA LEU A 21 -2.77 26.89 -20.62
C LEU A 21 -3.42 25.57 -21.01
N TYR A 22 -4.36 25.13 -20.18
CA TYR A 22 -5.18 23.97 -20.45
C TYR A 22 -6.47 24.43 -21.09
N LEU A 23 -6.72 23.96 -22.30
CA LEU A 23 -7.89 24.34 -23.08
C LEU A 23 -8.93 23.23 -23.08
N TRP A 24 -10.18 23.60 -22.87
CA TRP A 24 -11.28 22.68 -23.14
C TRP A 24 -11.48 22.54 -24.65
N THR A 25 -11.52 21.31 -25.15
CA THR A 25 -11.63 21.04 -26.61
C THR A 25 -13.09 20.87 -27.06
N GLY A 26 -14.06 21.20 -26.20
CA GLY A 26 -15.48 20.85 -26.40
C GLY A 26 -15.77 19.34 -26.28
N SER A 27 -14.75 18.53 -25.99
CA SER A 27 -14.89 17.07 -25.86
C SER A 27 -15.12 16.68 -24.40
N TYR A 28 -16.02 15.72 -24.20
CA TYR A 28 -16.28 15.12 -22.89
C TYR A 28 -15.59 13.76 -22.76
N CYS A 29 -15.19 13.40 -21.53
CA CYS A 29 -14.68 12.06 -21.25
C CYS A 29 -15.81 11.02 -21.44
N GLN A 30 -15.53 9.95 -22.18
CA GLN A 30 -16.45 8.83 -22.34
C GLN A 30 -16.15 7.76 -21.31
N PHE A 31 -17.15 7.39 -20.50
CA PHE A 31 -17.01 6.33 -19.51
C PHE A 31 -17.51 5.00 -20.08
N THR A 32 -16.72 3.93 -19.90
CA THR A 32 -17.17 2.57 -20.21
C THR A 32 -17.91 1.99 -18.99
N PRO A 33 -19.11 1.40 -19.15
CA PRO A 33 -19.81 0.76 -18.05
C PRO A 33 -18.96 -0.33 -17.38
N LEU A 34 -18.79 -0.29 -16.05
CA LEU A 34 -17.98 -1.26 -15.29
C LEU A 34 -18.49 -2.70 -15.39
N LYS A 35 -19.77 -2.89 -15.73
CA LYS A 35 -20.41 -4.19 -15.91
C LYS A 35 -21.28 -4.17 -17.16
N ALA A 36 -20.65 -4.22 -18.34
CA ALA A 36 -21.39 -4.56 -19.54
C ALA A 36 -21.89 -6.01 -19.40
N LYS A 37 -23.16 -6.19 -19.02
CA LYS A 37 -23.82 -7.48 -19.26
C LYS A 37 -23.76 -7.70 -20.77
N LYS A 38 -23.44 -8.94 -21.21
CA LYS A 38 -23.43 -9.38 -22.62
C LYS A 38 -24.85 -9.39 -23.22
N SER A 39 -25.58 -8.29 -23.07
CA SER A 39 -26.85 -8.08 -23.72
C SER A 39 -26.56 -7.64 -25.15
N PRO A 40 -27.12 -8.30 -26.17
CA PRO A 40 -26.99 -7.87 -27.57
C PRO A 40 -27.63 -6.50 -27.84
N GLN A 41 -28.43 -5.97 -26.91
CA GLN A 41 -28.95 -4.62 -26.95
C GLN A 41 -28.05 -3.71 -26.10
N ASN A 42 -27.29 -2.84 -26.77
CA ASN A 42 -26.44 -1.76 -26.22
C ASN A 42 -27.25 -0.67 -25.46
N ARG A 43 -28.30 -1.03 -24.73
CA ARG A 43 -29.07 -0.11 -23.91
C ARG A 43 -28.49 -0.11 -22.49
N VAL A 44 -27.73 0.93 -22.19
CA VAL A 44 -27.27 1.23 -20.82
C VAL A 44 -28.40 1.96 -20.10
N SER A 45 -28.80 1.48 -18.93
CA SER A 45 -29.79 2.18 -18.10
C SER A 45 -29.23 3.54 -17.65
N CYS A 46 -30.07 4.58 -17.60
CA CYS A 46 -29.68 5.92 -17.12
C CYS A 46 -29.05 5.87 -15.71
N LYS A 47 -29.50 4.94 -14.85
CA LYS A 47 -28.90 4.72 -13.51
C LYS A 47 -27.44 4.27 -13.55
N MET A 48 -27.00 3.65 -14.65
CA MET A 48 -25.61 3.25 -14.85
C MET A 48 -24.73 4.39 -15.40
N LEU A 49 -25.32 5.54 -15.74
CA LEU A 49 -24.62 6.74 -16.19
C LEU A 49 -24.41 7.77 -15.07
N LEU A 50 -24.94 7.50 -13.86
CA LEU A 50 -24.78 8.39 -12.71
C LEU A 50 -23.37 8.23 -12.11
N ILE A 51 -22.61 9.31 -12.14
CA ILE A 51 -21.33 9.43 -11.45
C ILE A 51 -21.60 10.08 -10.09
N HIS A 52 -21.45 9.31 -9.02
CA HIS A 52 -21.51 9.84 -7.67
C HIS A 52 -20.12 10.32 -7.27
N VAL A 53 -19.95 11.64 -7.16
CA VAL A 53 -18.73 12.26 -6.64
C VAL A 53 -19.06 12.85 -5.27
N PRO A 54 -18.36 12.45 -4.18
CA PRO A 54 -18.53 13.09 -2.89
C PRO A 54 -18.23 14.58 -2.98
N GLY A 55 -19.06 15.43 -2.35
CA GLY A 55 -18.88 16.89 -2.44
C GLY A 55 -17.50 17.38 -1.99
N HIS A 56 -16.88 16.70 -1.03
CA HIS A 56 -15.52 17.01 -0.56
C HIS A 56 -14.40 16.66 -1.57
N MET A 57 -14.74 15.97 -2.66
CA MET A 57 -13.82 15.67 -3.78
C MET A 57 -14.08 16.57 -5.00
N VAL A 58 -14.90 17.61 -4.84
CA VAL A 58 -15.21 18.58 -5.88
C VAL A 58 -14.57 19.90 -5.51
N HIS A 59 -13.80 20.47 -6.44
CA HIS A 59 -13.27 21.82 -6.32
C HIS A 59 -13.78 22.65 -7.52
N PRO A 60 -14.49 23.77 -7.28
CA PRO A 60 -14.88 24.65 -8.36
C PRO A 60 -13.64 25.30 -8.97
N LEU A 61 -13.56 25.30 -10.30
CA LEU A 61 -12.50 26.00 -11.02
C LEU A 61 -12.99 27.37 -11.44
N ASN A 62 -12.15 28.39 -11.27
CA ASN A 62 -12.37 29.69 -11.88
C ASN A 62 -11.82 29.64 -13.32
N LEU A 63 -12.70 29.43 -14.29
CA LEU A 63 -12.32 29.27 -15.70
C LEU A 63 -12.36 30.63 -16.40
N HIS A 64 -11.40 30.86 -17.29
CA HIS A 64 -11.41 31.98 -18.22
C HIS A 64 -12.08 31.58 -19.53
N ILE A 65 -12.77 32.51 -20.19
CA ILE A 65 -13.33 32.30 -21.51
C ILE A 65 -12.44 33.05 -22.49
N GLU A 66 -11.86 32.34 -23.44
CA GLU A 66 -10.95 32.90 -24.44
C GLU A 66 -11.44 32.60 -25.87
N PRO A 67 -11.28 33.53 -26.83
CA PRO A 67 -11.55 33.27 -28.23
C PRO A 67 -10.70 32.12 -28.78
N THR A 68 -11.29 31.25 -29.60
CA THR A 68 -10.55 30.13 -30.22
C THR A 68 -9.69 30.56 -31.41
N SER A 69 -9.82 31.81 -31.86
CA SER A 69 -9.08 32.38 -33.00
C SER A 69 -7.57 32.35 -32.81
N TYR A 70 -7.08 32.45 -31.57
CA TYR A 70 -5.64 32.43 -31.25
C TYR A 70 -5.05 31.01 -31.20
N LEU A 71 -5.88 29.97 -31.35
CA LEU A 71 -5.44 28.58 -31.29
C LEU A 71 -4.98 28.10 -32.66
N LEU A 72 -3.98 27.21 -32.67
CA LEU A 72 -3.58 26.51 -33.89
C LEU A 72 -4.79 25.78 -34.51
N PRO A 73 -4.93 25.75 -35.85
CA PRO A 73 -6.05 25.07 -36.51
C PRO A 73 -6.23 23.60 -36.10
N SER A 74 -5.16 22.91 -35.71
CA SER A 74 -5.20 21.53 -35.19
C SER A 74 -5.78 21.41 -33.77
N GLN A 75 -5.84 22.51 -33.03
CA GLN A 75 -6.33 22.61 -31.65
C GLN A 75 -7.68 23.31 -31.55
N GLN A 76 -8.10 24.01 -32.61
CA GLN A 76 -9.40 24.67 -32.67
C GLN A 76 -10.54 23.65 -32.57
N PRO A 77 -11.45 23.79 -31.60
CA PRO A 77 -12.67 22.99 -31.57
C PRO A 77 -13.50 23.31 -32.82
N GLN A 78 -13.90 22.30 -33.59
CA GLN A 78 -14.56 22.46 -34.91
C GLN A 78 -15.84 23.32 -34.93
N LYS A 79 -16.37 23.73 -33.78
CA LYS A 79 -17.68 24.40 -33.64
C LYS A 79 -17.74 25.48 -32.55
N LEU A 80 -16.60 25.89 -31.98
CA LEU A 80 -16.61 26.86 -30.88
C LEU A 80 -15.80 28.10 -31.27
N THR A 81 -16.41 29.27 -31.13
CA THR A 81 -15.75 30.58 -31.27
C THR A 81 -15.02 31.00 -29.99
N GLU A 82 -15.41 30.43 -28.85
CA GLU A 82 -14.85 30.67 -27.53
C GLU A 82 -14.69 29.35 -26.79
N THR A 83 -13.69 29.25 -25.90
CA THR A 83 -13.48 28.07 -25.08
C THR A 83 -13.03 28.42 -23.66
N TRP A 84 -13.16 27.45 -22.76
CA TRP A 84 -12.67 27.57 -21.41
C TRP A 84 -11.18 27.29 -21.33
N THR A 85 -10.46 28.14 -20.62
CA THR A 85 -9.03 28.01 -20.34
C THR A 85 -8.77 28.07 -18.84
N ILE A 86 -7.70 27.40 -18.42
CA ILE A 86 -7.19 27.46 -17.06
C ILE A 86 -5.66 27.46 -17.07
N PRO A 87 -4.99 28.34 -16.31
CA PRO A 87 -3.55 28.28 -16.12
C PRO A 87 -3.11 26.95 -15.49
N GLY A 88 -1.99 26.41 -15.95
CA GLY A 88 -1.46 25.15 -15.46
C GLY A 88 -1.05 25.19 -13.99
N SER A 89 -0.56 26.34 -13.52
CA SER A 89 -0.26 26.61 -12.10
C SER A 89 -1.50 26.47 -11.21
N ASP A 90 -2.62 27.02 -11.67
CA ASP A 90 -3.88 27.05 -10.92
C ASP A 90 -4.46 25.64 -10.87
N LEU A 91 -4.46 24.96 -12.02
CA LEU A 91 -4.92 23.58 -12.11
C LEU A 91 -4.07 22.64 -11.26
N ALA A 92 -2.74 22.79 -11.26
CA ALA A 92 -1.83 22.02 -10.40
C ALA A 92 -2.11 22.27 -8.91
N SER A 93 -2.26 23.54 -8.52
CA SER A 93 -2.55 23.93 -7.14
C SER A 93 -3.88 23.35 -6.64
N VAL A 94 -4.93 23.40 -7.46
CA VAL A 94 -6.24 22.80 -7.14
C VAL A 94 -6.13 21.29 -6.97
N ILE A 95 -5.34 20.63 -7.80
CA ILE A 95 -5.09 19.20 -7.69
C ILE A 95 -4.41 18.83 -6.39
N ASP A 96 -3.37 19.56 -6.00
CA ASP A 96 -2.64 19.27 -4.77
C ASP A 96 -3.57 19.39 -3.56
N VAL A 97 -4.43 20.42 -3.54
CA VAL A 97 -5.48 20.57 -2.52
C VAL A 97 -6.47 19.41 -2.54
N LEU A 98 -6.99 19.02 -3.71
CA LEU A 98 -7.92 17.89 -3.84
C LEU A 98 -7.29 16.56 -3.41
N TRP A 99 -6.00 16.36 -3.69
CA TRP A 99 -5.28 15.18 -3.30
C TRP A 99 -5.08 15.11 -1.78
N GLU A 100 -4.65 16.22 -1.17
CA GLU A 100 -4.51 16.31 0.28
C GLU A 100 -5.85 16.09 0.99
N LEU A 101 -6.94 16.66 0.49
CA LEU A 101 -8.29 16.39 1.00
C LEU A 101 -8.68 14.91 0.86
N THR A 102 -8.37 14.30 -0.28
CA THR A 102 -8.63 12.86 -0.51
C THR A 102 -7.87 12.00 0.49
N ARG A 103 -6.60 12.34 0.76
CA ARG A 103 -5.71 11.64 1.70
C ARG A 103 -6.21 11.79 3.13
N LEU A 104 -6.52 13.02 3.56
CA LEU A 104 -7.04 13.32 4.90
C LEU A 104 -8.36 12.60 5.19
N ASN A 105 -9.23 12.47 4.19
CA ASN A 105 -10.51 11.78 4.31
C ASN A 105 -10.42 10.26 4.07
N GLN A 106 -9.23 9.71 3.84
CA GLN A 106 -9.02 8.30 3.48
C GLN A 106 -9.91 7.85 2.29
N ALA A 107 -10.21 8.78 1.38
CA ALA A 107 -11.14 8.61 0.28
C ALA A 107 -10.44 8.19 -1.03
N THR A 108 -9.22 7.66 -0.96
CA THR A 108 -8.43 7.25 -2.14
C THR A 108 -9.14 6.17 -2.97
N SER A 109 -9.95 5.31 -2.35
CA SER A 109 -10.81 4.35 -3.05
C SER A 109 -11.98 4.98 -3.80
N SER A 110 -12.37 6.21 -3.44
CA SER A 110 -13.46 6.97 -4.03
C SER A 110 -13.02 7.81 -5.22
N VAL A 111 -11.71 7.88 -5.50
CA VAL A 111 -11.17 8.57 -6.67
C VAL A 111 -11.74 7.89 -7.92
N PRO A 112 -12.47 8.64 -8.78
CA PRO A 112 -13.09 8.07 -9.95
C PRO A 112 -12.03 7.43 -10.86
N LYS A 113 -12.41 6.35 -11.55
CA LYS A 113 -11.58 5.66 -12.55
C LYS A 113 -12.23 5.81 -13.91
N CYS A 114 -11.53 6.36 -14.89
CA CYS A 114 -12.06 6.51 -16.25
C CYS A 114 -11.83 5.20 -17.03
N GLY A 115 -12.81 4.30 -16.93
CA GLY A 115 -12.80 3.03 -17.66
C GLY A 115 -12.10 1.88 -16.93
N VAL A 116 -12.20 0.69 -17.53
CA VAL A 116 -11.83 -0.59 -16.89
C VAL A 116 -10.32 -0.87 -16.94
N LYS A 117 -9.56 -0.11 -17.74
CA LYS A 117 -8.14 -0.38 -18.05
C LYS A 117 -7.15 0.70 -17.59
N THR A 118 -7.62 1.82 -17.05
CA THR A 118 -6.70 2.86 -16.56
C THR A 118 -6.30 2.53 -15.12
N HIS A 119 -5.23 1.76 -14.96
CA HIS A 119 -4.59 1.53 -13.65
C HIS A 119 -3.74 2.70 -13.20
N ARG A 120 -3.61 3.74 -14.04
CA ARG A 120 -2.78 4.92 -13.78
C ARG A 120 -3.70 6.12 -13.70
N PHE A 121 -3.55 6.88 -12.62
CA PHE A 121 -3.87 8.30 -12.68
C PHE A 121 -2.78 8.96 -13.51
N PRO A 122 -3.08 10.05 -14.20
CA PRO A 122 -4.39 10.42 -14.70
C PRO A 122 -4.79 9.56 -15.90
N TYR A 123 -6.02 9.79 -16.33
CA TYR A 123 -6.63 9.14 -17.46
C TYR A 123 -5.79 9.37 -18.72
N HIS A 124 -5.42 8.29 -19.39
CA HIS A 124 -4.85 8.37 -20.72
C HIS A 124 -5.99 8.38 -21.72
N LYS A 125 -5.86 9.14 -22.82
CA LYS A 125 -6.74 8.94 -23.97
C LYS A 125 -6.49 7.53 -24.55
N CYS A 126 -7.43 7.03 -25.36
CA CYS A 126 -7.28 5.76 -26.08
C CYS A 126 -6.02 5.73 -26.98
N ASP A 127 -5.52 6.89 -27.41
CA ASP A 127 -4.31 7.08 -28.22
C ASP A 127 -3.00 7.10 -27.39
N ARG A 128 -3.08 6.85 -26.06
CA ARG A 128 -1.97 6.92 -25.09
C ARG A 128 -1.38 8.31 -24.85
N SER A 129 -1.93 9.37 -25.43
CA SER A 129 -1.54 10.73 -25.05
C SER A 129 -1.92 10.99 -23.59
N GLN A 130 -0.99 11.62 -22.87
CA GLN A 130 -1.18 11.98 -21.47
C GLN A 130 -2.20 13.11 -21.37
N VAL A 131 -3.20 12.92 -20.52
CA VAL A 131 -4.09 14.00 -20.09
C VAL A 131 -3.66 14.37 -18.69
N PHE A 132 -2.89 15.46 -18.56
CA PHE A 132 -2.51 16.12 -17.29
C PHE A 132 -2.04 15.22 -16.14
N VAL A 133 -0.72 14.89 -16.08
CA VAL A 133 -0.11 13.94 -15.11
C VAL A 133 0.21 14.54 -13.75
N VAL A 134 -0.38 13.95 -12.70
CA VAL A 134 0.03 14.18 -11.29
C VAL A 134 0.80 12.95 -10.82
N GLU A 135 2.12 12.98 -10.97
CA GLU A 135 2.96 11.81 -10.74
C GLU A 135 2.87 11.27 -9.31
N ALA A 136 2.80 12.17 -8.32
CA ALA A 136 2.71 11.80 -6.91
C ALA A 136 1.44 10.99 -6.61
N THR A 137 0.27 11.53 -6.96
CA THR A 137 -1.04 10.86 -6.84
C THR A 137 -1.08 9.53 -7.58
N THR A 138 -0.48 9.50 -8.77
CA THR A 138 -0.42 8.30 -9.62
C THR A 138 0.34 7.18 -8.95
N ARG A 139 1.48 7.51 -8.34
CA ARG A 139 2.31 6.56 -7.61
C ARG A 139 1.55 5.99 -6.42
N GLU A 140 0.88 6.84 -5.65
CA GLU A 140 0.12 6.43 -4.46
C GLU A 140 -1.10 5.55 -4.80
N LEU A 141 -1.85 5.87 -5.86
CA LEU A 141 -2.97 5.06 -6.34
C LEU A 141 -2.51 3.71 -6.93
N GLN A 142 -1.36 3.67 -7.60
CA GLN A 142 -0.79 2.43 -8.10
C GLN A 142 -0.34 1.53 -6.95
N SER A 143 0.29 2.09 -5.92
CA SER A 143 0.65 1.37 -4.70
C SER A 143 -0.58 0.79 -4.01
N SER A 144 -1.66 1.58 -3.87
CA SER A 144 -2.91 1.12 -3.24
C SER A 144 -3.72 0.14 -4.09
N SER A 145 -3.61 0.16 -5.42
CA SER A 145 -4.32 -0.82 -6.26
C SER A 145 -3.65 -2.20 -6.31
N CYS A 146 -2.39 -2.33 -5.84
CA CYS A 146 -1.67 -3.60 -5.85
C CYS A 146 -2.13 -4.59 -4.77
N CYS A 147 -2.77 -4.12 -3.70
CA CYS A 147 -3.08 -4.97 -2.54
C CYS A 147 -4.33 -5.85 -2.69
N ASN A 148 -5.14 -5.70 -3.75
CA ASN A 148 -6.40 -6.44 -3.89
C ASN A 148 -6.28 -7.83 -4.54
N ASN A 149 -5.13 -8.18 -5.13
CA ASN A 149 -4.92 -9.52 -5.67
C ASN A 149 -3.72 -10.18 -4.95
N PRO A 150 -3.96 -11.16 -4.06
CA PRO A 150 -2.90 -11.80 -3.29
C PRO A 150 -1.92 -12.61 -4.15
N ASP A 151 -2.31 -12.93 -5.39
CA ASP A 151 -1.47 -13.66 -6.35
C ASP A 151 -0.76 -12.74 -7.33
N LYS A 152 -0.94 -11.42 -7.23
CA LYS A 152 -0.16 -10.46 -8.00
C LYS A 152 1.31 -10.58 -7.61
N THR A 153 2.18 -10.61 -8.60
CA THR A 153 3.63 -10.52 -8.40
C THR A 153 4.06 -9.06 -8.36
N ILE A 154 5.03 -8.76 -7.52
CA ILE A 154 5.70 -7.47 -7.39
C ILE A 154 7.20 -7.71 -7.39
N ASP A 155 7.96 -6.82 -8.01
CA ASP A 155 9.41 -6.95 -8.05
C ASP A 155 10.01 -6.49 -6.73
N CYS A 156 10.89 -7.30 -6.15
CA CYS A 156 11.63 -6.94 -4.96
C CYS A 156 12.60 -5.78 -5.29
N THR A 157 12.57 -4.70 -4.51
CA THR A 157 13.47 -3.55 -4.70
C THR A 157 14.94 -3.85 -4.42
N ILE A 158 15.21 -4.94 -3.69
CA ILE A 158 16.56 -5.36 -3.30
C ILE A 158 17.20 -6.18 -4.41
N CYS A 159 16.52 -7.20 -4.95
CA CYS A 159 17.10 -8.14 -5.93
C CYS A 159 16.43 -8.15 -7.31
N GLY A 160 15.36 -7.39 -7.52
CA GLY A 160 14.62 -7.30 -8.78
C GLY A 160 13.75 -8.53 -9.13
N LYS A 161 13.76 -9.59 -8.30
CA LYS A 161 12.96 -10.80 -8.56
C LYS A 161 11.46 -10.51 -8.40
N ALA A 162 10.66 -11.07 -9.30
CA ALA A 162 9.21 -11.05 -9.18
C ALA A 162 8.74 -12.01 -8.07
N VAL A 163 8.15 -11.47 -7.01
CA VAL A 163 7.69 -12.21 -5.82
C VAL A 163 6.19 -12.03 -5.66
N LYS A 164 5.48 -13.08 -5.20
CA LYS A 164 4.05 -12.93 -4.86
C LYS A 164 3.90 -11.88 -3.76
N HIS A 165 2.97 -10.95 -3.92
CA HIS A 165 2.77 -9.83 -3.01
C HIS A 165 2.71 -10.26 -1.53
N LYS A 166 1.97 -11.33 -1.22
CA LYS A 166 1.86 -11.88 0.14
C LYS A 166 3.17 -12.45 0.74
N LEU A 167 4.12 -12.83 -0.10
CA LEU A 167 5.42 -13.40 0.29
C LEU A 167 6.54 -12.36 0.31
N LEU A 168 6.26 -11.11 -0.06
CA LEU A 168 7.28 -10.07 -0.16
C LEU A 168 8.01 -9.85 1.17
N HIS A 169 7.28 -9.79 2.30
CA HIS A 169 7.93 -9.58 3.61
C HIS A 169 8.91 -10.70 3.97
N SER A 170 8.56 -11.97 3.70
CA SER A 170 9.41 -13.12 4.01
C SER A 170 10.65 -13.13 3.11
N HIS A 171 10.46 -12.79 1.83
CA HIS A 171 11.55 -12.63 0.88
C HIS A 171 12.52 -11.51 1.27
N THR A 172 12.00 -10.31 1.59
CA THR A 172 12.79 -9.17 2.06
C THR A 172 13.49 -9.49 3.38
N GLY A 173 12.84 -10.22 4.29
CA GLY A 173 13.44 -10.69 5.55
C GLY A 173 14.73 -11.50 5.30
N GLY A 174 14.74 -12.37 4.29
CA GLY A 174 15.96 -13.10 3.91
C GLY A 174 17.13 -12.21 3.49
N HIS A 175 16.86 -11.15 2.74
CA HIS A 175 17.88 -10.15 2.39
C HIS A 175 18.38 -9.40 3.63
N ILE A 176 17.48 -9.01 4.53
CA ILE A 176 17.83 -8.30 5.77
C ILE A 176 18.74 -9.16 6.65
N LEU A 177 18.38 -10.43 6.88
CA LEU A 177 19.15 -11.32 7.73
C LEU A 177 20.55 -11.58 7.15
N ARG A 178 20.64 -11.87 5.85
CA ARG A 178 21.95 -12.07 5.19
C ARG A 178 22.84 -10.84 5.28
N ALA A 179 22.27 -9.65 5.04
CA ALA A 179 23.01 -8.40 5.17
C ALA A 179 23.53 -8.17 6.59
N GLN A 180 22.71 -8.45 7.61
CA GLN A 180 23.12 -8.35 9.03
C GLN A 180 24.22 -9.36 9.40
N MET A 181 24.24 -10.53 8.76
CA MET A 181 25.27 -11.55 8.93
C MET A 181 26.53 -11.30 8.06
N GLY A 182 26.60 -10.18 7.33
CA GLY A 182 27.73 -9.86 6.46
C GLY A 182 27.85 -10.73 5.20
N ILE A 183 26.79 -11.46 4.85
CA ILE A 183 26.76 -12.31 3.66
C ILE A 183 26.52 -11.43 2.43
N LYS A 184 27.45 -11.47 1.48
CA LYS A 184 27.33 -10.74 0.21
C LYS A 184 26.39 -11.47 -0.73
N GLU A 185 25.49 -10.73 -1.35
CA GLU A 185 24.61 -11.22 -2.41
C GLU A 185 24.98 -10.54 -3.73
N ASP A 186 25.39 -11.30 -4.74
CA ASP A 186 25.93 -10.73 -5.99
C ASP A 186 24.86 -10.10 -6.91
N HIS A 187 23.58 -10.37 -6.65
CA HIS A 187 22.46 -10.04 -7.55
C HIS A 187 21.55 -8.95 -6.99
N LEU A 188 22.08 -8.07 -6.13
CA LEU A 188 21.32 -6.97 -5.56
C LEU A 188 21.27 -5.78 -6.52
N VAL A 189 20.05 -5.33 -6.82
CA VAL A 189 19.75 -4.03 -7.44
C VAL A 189 19.99 -2.90 -6.45
N THR A 190 19.59 -3.10 -5.19
CA THR A 190 19.76 -2.12 -4.10
C THR A 190 20.27 -2.81 -2.85
N GLN A 191 21.22 -2.18 -2.15
CA GLN A 191 21.71 -2.68 -0.87
C GLN A 191 20.64 -2.52 0.24
N VAL A 192 20.65 -3.45 1.21
CA VAL A 192 19.84 -3.31 2.42
C VAL A 192 20.43 -2.21 3.30
N THR A 193 19.60 -1.32 3.83
CA THR A 193 20.09 -0.28 4.74
C THR A 193 20.56 -0.88 6.06
N VAL A 194 21.70 -0.41 6.56
CA VAL A 194 22.25 -0.85 7.86
C VAL A 194 21.45 -0.24 9.01
N GLY A 195 21.29 -1.01 10.10
CA GLY A 195 20.70 -0.55 11.36
C GLY A 195 19.21 -0.86 11.48
N ASN A 196 18.35 -0.10 10.80
CA ASN A 196 16.89 -0.25 10.90
C ASN A 196 16.19 -0.38 9.54
N PRO A 197 16.50 -1.41 8.74
CA PRO A 197 15.84 -1.65 7.45
C PRO A 197 14.36 -1.99 7.62
N CYS A 198 13.52 -1.49 6.72
CA CYS A 198 12.11 -1.83 6.67
C CYS A 198 11.90 -3.30 6.28
N GLY A 199 11.11 -4.07 7.05
CA GLY A 199 10.76 -5.45 6.71
C GLY A 199 10.01 -5.65 5.39
N PHE A 200 9.52 -4.58 4.75
CA PHE A 200 8.86 -4.65 3.44
C PHE A 200 9.82 -4.41 2.26
N CYS A 201 10.69 -3.40 2.34
CA CYS A 201 11.53 -2.96 1.20
C CYS A 201 13.05 -3.00 1.47
N GLY A 202 13.48 -3.28 2.71
CA GLY A 202 14.87 -3.26 3.15
C GLY A 202 15.52 -1.88 3.26
N GLN A 203 14.77 -0.80 3.00
CA GLN A 203 15.26 0.59 3.11
C GLN A 203 14.89 1.21 4.46
N SER A 204 15.64 2.21 4.92
CA SER A 204 15.32 2.97 6.14
C SER A 204 14.09 3.88 5.97
N SER A 205 13.75 4.63 7.03
CA SER A 205 12.73 5.70 7.02
C SER A 205 11.27 5.24 6.88
N HIS A 206 10.99 3.96 7.12
CA HIS A 206 9.64 3.41 7.13
C HIS A 206 9.31 2.81 8.50
N PRO A 207 8.94 3.62 9.50
CA PRO A 207 8.57 3.12 10.81
C PRO A 207 7.39 2.14 10.67
N VAL A 208 7.36 1.15 11.56
CA VAL A 208 6.28 0.17 11.64
C VAL A 208 5.51 0.38 12.92
N ARG A 209 4.19 0.17 12.85
CA ARG A 209 3.26 0.20 13.98
C ARG A 209 2.38 -1.04 13.92
N LEU A 210 1.81 -1.41 15.05
CA LEU A 210 0.78 -2.46 15.11
C LEU A 210 -0.57 -1.81 15.41
N THR A 211 -1.49 -1.88 14.45
CA THR A 211 -2.84 -1.33 14.60
C THR A 211 -3.84 -2.47 14.78
N LYS A 212 -4.79 -2.33 15.72
CA LYS A 212 -5.90 -3.28 15.87
C LYS A 212 -6.92 -3.01 14.77
N GLU A 213 -7.14 -3.98 13.89
CA GLU A 213 -8.14 -3.85 12.83
C GLU A 213 -9.41 -4.68 13.12
N GLY A 214 -10.56 -4.01 13.04
CA GLY A 214 -11.88 -4.63 13.11
C GLY A 214 -12.29 -5.20 14.47
N LYS A 215 -13.47 -5.85 14.49
CA LYS A 215 -14.07 -6.43 15.72
C LYS A 215 -13.29 -7.60 16.31
N LYS A 216 -12.38 -8.19 15.53
CA LYS A 216 -11.63 -9.40 15.93
C LYS A 216 -10.37 -9.09 16.74
N CYS A 217 -10.06 -7.82 16.98
CA CYS A 217 -8.91 -7.38 17.78
C CYS A 217 -7.58 -8.00 17.33
N THR A 218 -7.41 -8.29 16.04
CA THR A 218 -6.15 -8.78 15.50
C THR A 218 -5.24 -7.60 15.17
N PHE A 219 -3.98 -7.68 15.59
CA PHE A 219 -2.98 -6.68 15.22
C PHE A 219 -2.55 -6.88 13.76
N GLN A 220 -2.47 -5.77 13.03
CA GLN A 220 -1.97 -5.69 11.67
C GLN A 220 -0.78 -4.73 11.62
N PRO A 221 0.29 -5.07 10.89
CA PRO A 221 1.39 -4.15 10.68
C PRO A 221 0.94 -3.00 9.78
N SER A 222 1.23 -1.78 10.22
CA SER A 222 1.02 -0.54 9.47
C SER A 222 2.35 0.19 9.31
N SER A 223 2.64 0.65 8.10
CA SER A 223 3.87 1.37 7.78
C SER A 223 3.63 2.38 6.67
N SER A 224 4.45 3.43 6.62
CA SER A 224 4.49 4.38 5.50
C SER A 224 5.18 3.82 4.25
N CYS A 225 5.70 2.58 4.31
CA CYS A 225 6.37 1.96 3.18
C CYS A 225 5.41 1.79 1.98
N PRO A 226 5.80 2.16 0.75
CA PRO A 226 4.98 1.95 -0.44
C PRO A 226 4.77 0.47 -0.78
N LEU A 227 5.61 -0.41 -0.23
CA LEU A 227 5.52 -1.87 -0.36
C LEU A 227 4.85 -2.53 0.85
N THR A 228 4.15 -1.77 1.69
CA THR A 228 3.43 -2.33 2.85
C THR A 228 2.41 -3.35 2.38
N ILE A 229 2.45 -4.53 2.99
CA ILE A 229 1.50 -5.61 2.72
C ILE A 229 0.77 -6.01 4.01
N THR A 230 -0.51 -6.37 3.89
CA THR A 230 -1.28 -6.94 4.99
C THR A 230 -0.97 -8.44 5.10
N PHE A 231 -0.65 -8.91 6.30
CA PHE A 231 -0.42 -10.33 6.57
C PHE A 231 -0.79 -10.70 8.01
N SER A 232 -1.07 -11.99 8.25
CA SER A 232 -1.35 -12.48 9.60
C SER A 232 -0.06 -12.54 10.42
N LEU A 233 0.03 -11.72 11.47
CA LEU A 233 1.22 -11.66 12.33
C LEU A 233 1.54 -13.04 12.94
N GLY A 234 0.53 -13.74 13.46
CA GLY A 234 0.72 -15.06 14.07
C GLY A 234 1.20 -16.11 13.07
N ALA A 235 0.74 -16.06 11.82
CA ALA A 235 1.20 -17.00 10.79
C ALA A 235 2.64 -16.67 10.33
N ALA A 236 2.98 -15.39 10.23
CA ALA A 236 4.31 -14.95 9.84
C ALA A 236 5.35 -15.08 10.98
N ALA A 237 4.92 -15.13 12.24
CA ALA A 237 5.80 -15.42 13.38
C ALA A 237 6.27 -16.88 13.43
N THR A 238 5.68 -17.77 12.61
CA THR A 238 6.07 -19.18 12.52
C THR A 238 6.84 -19.44 11.24
N SER A 239 8.07 -19.91 11.37
CA SER A 239 8.89 -20.28 10.21
C SER A 239 8.31 -21.54 9.54
N THR A 240 8.24 -21.52 8.21
CA THR A 240 7.82 -22.68 7.41
C THR A 240 8.70 -22.81 6.16
N LYS A 241 8.71 -24.00 5.54
CA LYS A 241 9.47 -24.21 4.28
C LYS A 241 9.13 -23.20 3.17
N ASN A 242 7.88 -22.74 3.11
CA ASN A 242 7.40 -21.83 2.07
C ASN A 242 7.48 -20.35 2.46
N SER A 243 7.76 -20.06 3.74
CA SER A 243 7.87 -18.72 4.31
C SER A 243 8.83 -18.79 5.49
N PRO A 244 10.13 -18.95 5.25
CA PRO A 244 11.10 -19.26 6.29
C PRO A 244 11.42 -18.06 7.20
N SER A 245 11.34 -16.84 6.68
CA SER A 245 11.55 -15.63 7.49
C SER A 245 10.37 -15.39 8.41
N THR A 246 10.67 -15.19 9.69
CA THR A 246 9.79 -14.72 10.76
C THR A 246 10.01 -13.26 11.10
N ASN A 247 10.58 -12.48 10.16
CA ASN A 247 10.78 -11.05 10.33
C ASN A 247 9.44 -10.30 10.42
N VAL A 248 8.90 -10.24 11.64
CA VAL A 248 7.64 -9.59 11.97
C VAL A 248 7.88 -8.44 12.95
N PRO A 249 7.00 -7.43 13.00
CA PRO A 249 7.10 -6.38 14.00
C PRO A 249 6.75 -6.93 15.39
N ILE A 250 7.60 -6.66 16.37
CA ILE A 250 7.45 -7.06 17.77
C ILE A 250 7.56 -5.83 18.67
N TYR A 251 6.93 -5.87 19.84
CA TYR A 251 7.05 -4.80 20.83
C TYR A 251 8.38 -4.89 21.57
N CYS A 252 9.03 -3.75 21.78
CA CYS A 252 10.11 -3.64 22.76
C CYS A 252 9.49 -3.34 24.14
N SER A 253 9.51 -4.31 25.05
CA SER A 253 8.99 -4.16 26.42
C SER A 253 9.85 -3.27 27.32
N ILE A 254 11.06 -2.91 26.87
CA ILE A 254 11.99 -2.01 27.58
C ILE A 254 11.71 -0.54 27.22
N CYS A 255 11.24 -0.26 26.00
CA CYS A 255 10.84 1.07 25.61
C CYS A 255 9.65 1.55 26.46
N PRO A 256 9.70 2.80 26.98
CA PRO A 256 8.57 3.37 27.71
C PRO A 256 7.35 3.44 26.79
N ALA A 257 6.18 3.09 27.32
CA ALA A 257 4.92 3.23 26.61
C ALA A 257 4.60 4.73 26.45
N THR A 258 4.96 5.30 25.29
CA THR A 258 4.67 6.71 25.02
C THR A 258 3.24 6.79 24.53
N SER A 259 2.38 7.50 25.27
CA SER A 259 0.95 7.60 24.95
C SER A 259 0.21 6.25 24.91
N GLY A 260 0.70 5.26 25.65
CA GLY A 260 0.08 3.92 25.75
C GLY A 260 0.57 2.89 24.71
N ASP A 261 1.44 3.28 23.77
CA ASP A 261 2.00 2.37 22.78
C ASP A 261 3.50 2.14 23.05
N HIS A 262 3.91 0.87 23.06
CA HIS A 262 5.33 0.49 23.08
C HIS A 262 5.96 0.67 21.69
N ALA A 263 7.27 0.90 21.66
CA ALA A 263 8.01 0.91 20.40
C ALA A 263 7.85 -0.44 19.69
N VAL A 264 7.53 -0.40 18.39
CA VAL A 264 7.40 -1.58 17.54
C VAL A 264 8.60 -1.63 16.62
N VAL A 265 9.31 -2.75 16.63
CA VAL A 265 10.56 -2.96 15.89
C VAL A 265 10.46 -4.27 15.12
N TRP A 266 11.00 -4.32 13.90
CA TRP A 266 11.13 -5.58 13.17
C TRP A 266 12.02 -6.55 13.95
N LYS A 267 11.62 -7.83 14.05
CA LYS A 267 12.35 -8.87 14.81
C LYS A 267 13.86 -8.83 14.57
N TYR A 268 14.28 -8.82 13.30
CA TYR A 268 15.71 -8.83 12.96
C TYR A 268 16.43 -7.53 13.33
N ASN A 269 15.71 -6.41 13.50
CA ASN A 269 16.29 -5.13 13.89
C ASN A 269 16.37 -4.96 15.40
N MET A 270 15.81 -5.87 16.20
CA MET A 270 15.69 -5.69 17.64
C MET A 270 17.05 -5.61 18.33
N ALA A 271 18.04 -6.42 17.92
CA ALA A 271 19.38 -6.34 18.48
C ALA A 271 20.02 -4.96 18.27
N HIS A 272 19.89 -4.39 17.07
CA HIS A 272 20.37 -3.03 16.77
C HIS A 272 19.59 -1.97 17.56
N HIS A 273 18.27 -2.12 17.68
CA HIS A 273 17.44 -1.22 18.48
C HIS A 273 17.86 -1.21 19.95
N LEU A 274 18.11 -2.38 20.56
CA LEU A 274 18.62 -2.45 21.93
C LEU A 274 19.98 -1.75 22.06
N GLY A 275 20.91 -1.99 21.14
CA GLY A 275 22.23 -1.35 21.18
C GLY A 275 22.23 0.17 20.98
N THR A 276 21.17 0.74 20.39
CA THR A 276 21.08 2.18 20.08
C THR A 276 20.15 2.95 21.00
N MET A 277 18.96 2.41 21.27
CA MET A 277 17.93 3.05 22.10
C MET A 277 18.06 2.66 23.58
N HIS A 278 18.75 1.55 23.86
CA HIS A 278 18.97 1.02 25.20
C HIS A 278 20.46 0.81 25.47
N ALA A 279 21.33 1.70 24.95
CA ALA A 279 22.77 1.63 25.18
C ALA A 279 23.16 1.69 26.68
N GLU A 280 22.33 2.37 27.49
CA GLU A 280 22.50 2.43 28.95
C GLU A 280 21.99 1.19 29.69
N TRP A 281 21.30 0.28 28.99
CA TRP A 281 20.84 -0.97 29.59
C TRP A 281 22.05 -1.82 29.96
N HIS A 282 22.23 -2.02 31.26
CA HIS A 282 23.43 -2.63 31.78
C HIS A 282 23.54 -4.08 31.30
N PRO A 283 24.71 -4.55 30.80
CA PRO A 283 24.88 -5.93 30.31
C PRO A 283 24.54 -7.03 31.34
N THR A 284 24.53 -6.68 32.62
CA THR A 284 24.16 -7.60 33.71
C THR A 284 22.65 -7.75 33.90
N GLN A 285 21.84 -6.85 33.32
CA GLN A 285 20.39 -6.91 33.44
C GLN A 285 19.85 -7.81 32.33
N LEU A 286 19.28 -8.95 32.74
CA LEU A 286 18.67 -9.90 31.83
C LEU A 286 17.52 -9.22 31.08
N LEU A 287 17.45 -9.46 29.77
CA LEU A 287 16.31 -9.03 28.96
C LEU A 287 15.05 -9.77 29.43
N PRO A 288 13.86 -9.14 29.33
CA PRO A 288 12.59 -9.81 29.57
C PRO A 288 12.46 -11.10 28.73
N ALA A 289 12.01 -12.20 29.36
CA ALA A 289 11.98 -13.52 28.73
C ALA A 289 11.08 -13.58 27.48
N ASP A 290 9.99 -12.81 27.48
CA ASP A 290 9.10 -12.64 26.34
C ASP A 290 9.80 -11.97 25.16
N LEU A 291 10.62 -10.94 25.42
CA LEU A 291 11.41 -10.25 24.41
C LEU A 291 12.50 -11.17 23.84
N ILE A 292 13.21 -11.92 24.68
CA ILE A 292 14.21 -12.92 24.25
C ILE A 292 13.55 -13.94 23.30
N THR A 293 12.40 -14.47 23.70
CA THR A 293 11.63 -15.44 22.90
C THR A 293 11.20 -14.83 21.56
N ALA A 294 10.68 -13.60 21.56
CA ALA A 294 10.24 -12.91 20.35
C ALA A 294 11.39 -12.59 19.38
N MET A 295 12.60 -12.37 19.90
CA MET A 295 13.80 -12.09 19.11
C MET A 295 14.47 -13.34 18.52
N LYS A 296 14.30 -14.51 19.14
CA LYS A 296 15.00 -15.76 18.79
C LYS A 296 14.82 -16.11 17.31
N ILE A 297 15.90 -16.12 16.53
CA ILE A 297 15.92 -16.58 15.13
C ILE A 297 16.31 -18.06 15.15
N THR A 298 15.44 -18.95 14.67
CA THR A 298 15.69 -20.40 14.81
C THR A 298 16.71 -20.91 13.80
N HIS A 299 17.36 -22.04 14.10
CA HIS A 299 18.26 -22.72 13.17
C HIS A 299 17.55 -23.04 11.85
N PHE A 300 16.33 -23.59 11.93
CA PHE A 300 15.50 -23.88 10.75
C PHE A 300 15.27 -22.64 9.86
N GLU A 301 14.99 -21.49 10.48
CA GLU A 301 14.80 -20.22 9.79
C GLU A 301 16.08 -19.77 9.09
N GLN A 302 17.23 -19.83 9.75
CA GLN A 302 18.53 -19.46 9.18
C GLN A 302 18.90 -20.36 7.99
N GLU A 303 18.78 -21.68 8.14
CA GLU A 303 19.09 -22.65 7.09
C GLU A 303 18.22 -22.41 5.84
N HIS A 304 16.91 -22.26 6.01
CA HIS A 304 15.99 -22.05 4.89
C HIS A 304 16.10 -20.65 4.26
N LEU A 305 16.72 -19.70 4.96
CA LEU A 305 17.09 -18.41 4.38
C LEU A 305 18.45 -18.46 3.68
N GLY A 306 19.12 -19.61 3.65
CA GLY A 306 20.41 -19.81 2.99
C GLY A 306 21.56 -19.17 3.75
N ILE A 307 21.48 -19.11 5.07
CA ILE A 307 22.62 -18.78 5.92
C ILE A 307 23.56 -20.00 5.92
N PRO A 308 24.86 -19.84 5.58
CA PRO A 308 25.83 -20.91 5.65
C PRO A 308 25.95 -21.49 7.06
N GLY A 309 26.04 -22.82 7.17
CA GLY A 309 26.04 -23.52 8.45
C GLY A 309 27.19 -23.09 9.38
N GLU A 310 28.32 -22.66 8.82
CA GLU A 310 29.46 -22.13 9.57
C GLU A 310 29.18 -20.79 10.28
N LEU A 311 28.12 -20.08 9.87
CA LEU A 311 27.66 -18.83 10.51
C LEU A 311 26.49 -19.06 11.47
N ILE A 312 25.91 -20.26 11.50
CA ILE A 312 24.82 -20.59 12.42
C ILE A 312 25.44 -20.93 13.78
N SER A 313 25.06 -20.15 14.80
CA SER A 313 25.61 -20.31 16.14
C SER A 313 25.20 -21.68 16.73
N LEU A 314 26.18 -22.51 17.10
CA LEU A 314 25.97 -23.84 17.68
C LEU A 314 25.36 -23.81 19.10
N ALA A 315 25.12 -22.62 19.66
CA ALA A 315 24.59 -22.48 21.01
C ALA A 315 23.14 -23.01 21.15
N ASP A 316 22.37 -23.04 20.06
CA ASP A 316 20.94 -23.37 20.10
C ASP A 316 20.60 -24.86 19.91
N SER A 317 21.57 -25.70 19.50
CA SER A 317 21.31 -27.12 19.16
C SER A 317 20.92 -28.01 20.36
N ASN A 318 21.09 -27.55 21.60
CA ASN A 318 20.81 -28.37 22.79
C ASN A 318 19.37 -28.25 23.31
N GLU A 319 18.56 -27.30 22.82
CA GLU A 319 17.20 -27.06 23.34
C GLU A 319 16.10 -27.71 22.50
N GLU A 320 16.29 -27.93 21.20
CA GLU A 320 15.21 -28.41 20.31
C GLU A 320 14.90 -29.91 20.43
N GLU A 321 15.83 -30.75 20.91
CA GLU A 321 15.58 -32.20 21.06
C GLU A 321 14.59 -32.54 22.19
N ALA A 322 14.22 -31.58 23.05
CA ALA A 322 13.31 -31.81 24.17
C ALA A 322 11.82 -31.61 23.84
N GLU A 323 11.45 -30.96 22.73
CA GLU A 323 10.04 -30.64 22.41
C GLU A 323 9.40 -31.49 21.32
N THR A 324 10.14 -32.36 20.62
CA THR A 324 9.54 -33.34 19.69
C THR A 324 9.10 -34.61 20.41
N GLY A 325 8.20 -34.47 21.39
CA GLY A 325 7.39 -35.58 21.86
C GLY A 325 6.42 -36.03 20.78
N GLU A 326 6.44 -37.33 20.46
CA GLU A 326 5.66 -38.01 19.42
C GLU A 326 4.16 -37.68 19.42
N GLY A 327 3.79 -36.59 18.75
CA GLY A 327 2.42 -36.30 18.34
C GLY A 327 2.06 -37.15 17.14
N THR A 328 1.57 -38.37 17.40
CA THR A 328 0.98 -39.27 16.42
C THR A 328 0.04 -38.51 15.48
N SER A 329 0.34 -38.51 14.18
CA SER A 329 -0.48 -37.90 13.13
C SER A 329 -1.82 -38.64 13.00
N SER A 330 -2.81 -38.27 13.81
CA SER A 330 -4.19 -38.72 13.62
C SER A 330 -4.86 -37.82 12.58
N THR A 331 -4.97 -38.36 11.37
CA THR A 331 -5.75 -37.79 10.27
C THR A 331 -7.24 -37.97 10.60
N LEU A 332 -7.81 -37.09 11.44
CA LEU A 332 -9.26 -37.04 11.65
C LEU A 332 -9.89 -36.03 10.69
N ALA A 333 -10.45 -36.57 9.61
CA ALA A 333 -11.41 -35.91 8.74
C ALA A 333 -12.57 -35.36 9.58
N ARG A 334 -12.58 -34.04 9.79
CA ARG A 334 -13.65 -33.35 10.52
C ARG A 334 -14.85 -33.16 9.60
N THR A 335 -15.66 -34.21 9.48
CA THR A 335 -16.99 -34.15 8.88
C THR A 335 -17.88 -33.24 9.75
N LYS A 336 -18.24 -32.06 9.25
CA LYS A 336 -19.20 -31.15 9.89
C LYS A 336 -20.59 -31.80 9.92
N ARG A 337 -20.93 -32.46 11.03
CA ARG A 337 -22.30 -32.85 11.35
C ARG A 337 -23.07 -31.62 11.83
N LYS A 338 -24.01 -31.17 10.99
CA LYS A 338 -24.98 -30.10 11.29
C LYS A 338 -26.06 -30.67 12.21
N VAL A 339 -25.90 -30.48 13.52
CA VAL A 339 -26.94 -30.80 14.51
C VAL A 339 -27.94 -29.64 14.53
N ARG A 340 -29.18 -29.91 14.10
CA ARG A 340 -30.35 -29.05 14.36
C ARG A 340 -30.76 -29.27 15.82
N GLY A 341 -30.59 -28.25 16.67
CA GLY A 341 -31.25 -28.14 17.97
C GLY A 341 -32.50 -27.24 17.87
N PRO A 342 -33.49 -27.42 18.76
CA PRO A 342 -34.83 -26.85 18.60
C PRO A 342 -34.91 -25.37 18.99
N ALA A 343 -35.88 -24.70 18.39
CA ALA A 343 -36.24 -23.31 18.63
C ALA A 343 -36.80 -23.11 20.05
N LEU A 344 -36.28 -22.11 20.76
CA LEU A 344 -36.85 -21.62 22.01
C LEU A 344 -36.58 -20.12 22.16
N GLY A 345 -37.66 -19.36 22.36
CA GLY A 345 -37.66 -18.10 23.10
C GLY A 345 -37.38 -16.82 22.32
N GLN A 346 -38.43 -16.22 21.75
CA GLN A 346 -38.47 -14.79 21.44
C GLN A 346 -38.34 -14.00 22.76
N CYS A 347 -37.30 -13.18 22.88
CA CYS A 347 -37.22 -12.12 23.89
C CYS A 347 -37.45 -10.79 23.16
N GLN A 348 -38.64 -10.21 23.33
CA GLN A 348 -38.96 -8.88 22.81
C GLN A 348 -38.42 -7.82 23.78
N SER A 349 -37.37 -7.11 23.38
CA SER A 349 -36.95 -5.87 24.04
C SER A 349 -37.79 -4.71 23.48
N LYS A 350 -38.68 -4.17 24.33
CA LYS A 350 -39.37 -2.89 24.12
C LYS A 350 -38.35 -1.76 23.97
N GLN A 351 -38.43 -1.03 22.86
CA GLN A 351 -37.87 0.31 22.74
C GLN A 351 -38.90 1.31 23.23
N GLU A 352 -38.59 2.01 24.32
CA GLU A 352 -39.31 3.21 24.75
C GLU A 352 -38.90 4.39 23.87
N ARG A 353 -39.90 5.09 23.34
CA ARG A 353 -39.75 6.39 22.68
C ARG A 353 -39.84 7.48 23.74
N CYS A 354 -38.87 8.39 23.79
CA CYS A 354 -39.04 9.68 24.45
C CYS A 354 -39.95 10.59 23.59
N PRO A 355 -40.90 11.33 24.20
CA PRO A 355 -41.63 12.39 23.53
C PRO A 355 -40.87 13.71 23.55
N ALA A 356 -41.39 14.64 22.74
CA ALA A 356 -40.80 15.85 22.17
C ALA A 356 -40.27 16.91 23.15
#